data_AF-Q6H0Y1-F1
#
_entry.id   AF-Q6H0Y1-F1
#
_cell.length_a   1.000
_cell.length_b   1.000
_cell.length_c   1.000
_cell.angle_alpha   90.00
_cell.angle_beta   90.00
_cell.angle_gamma   90.00
#
_symmetry.space_group_name_H-M   'P 1'
#
loop_
_entity.id
_entity.type
_entity.pdbx_description
1 polymer ?
#
loop_
_entity_poly.entity_id
_entity_poly.type
_entity_poly.pdbx_seq_one_letter_code
_entity_poly.pdbx_strand_id
1 'polypeptide(L)'
;MKQTTKAALFPFVLAGFLVLLAIISALSQNVEATGVFLVMAIIFYILGARIRKKEPREKVEFLGGKGLFSSWYWFNEKGIWKDNKFFLPWTAISDILVLRTSMRYYNRSRTFTVLGATRPNPESVEFGTIKIVTNDGRQIEINEVVSPRTVVEFIKKTYLK
;
A
#
# COMPACT_ATOMS: atom_id res chain seq x y z
N MET A 1 1.49 15.12 22.37
CA MET A 1 1.59 15.83 21.08
C MET A 1 3.07 15.99 20.74
N LYS A 2 3.64 15.16 19.86
CA LYS A 2 4.98 15.35 19.27
C LYS A 2 4.93 14.88 17.82
N GLN A 3 4.76 15.86 16.94
CA GLN A 3 4.84 15.71 15.51
C GLN A 3 6.30 15.85 15.06
N THR A 4 6.61 15.22 13.94
CA THR A 4 7.67 15.56 12.96
C THR A 4 9.14 15.38 13.35
N THR A 5 9.71 14.21 13.03
CA THR A 5 11.15 14.06 12.70
C THR A 5 11.43 13.06 11.56
N LYS A 6 10.42 12.71 10.75
CA LYS A 6 10.62 11.81 9.58
C LYS A 6 10.63 12.53 8.22
N ALA A 7 10.21 13.79 8.16
CA ALA A 7 10.18 14.56 6.91
C ALA A 7 11.55 15.17 6.53
N ALA A 8 12.43 15.43 7.52
CA ALA A 8 13.72 16.07 7.27
C ALA A 8 14.79 15.12 6.71
N LEU A 9 14.74 13.80 6.99
CA LEU A 9 15.80 12.88 6.56
C LEU A 9 15.89 12.76 5.02
N PHE A 10 14.77 12.89 4.32
CA PHE A 10 14.69 12.68 2.87
C PHE A 10 15.45 13.73 2.04
N PRO A 11 15.27 15.05 2.25
CA PRO A 11 16.08 16.05 1.54
C PRO A 11 17.58 15.94 1.89
N PHE A 12 17.94 15.54 3.12
CA PHE A 12 19.34 15.34 3.49
C PHE A 12 19.99 14.12 2.83
N VAL A 13 19.27 12.99 2.73
CA VAL A 13 19.76 11.80 2.01
C VAL A 13 19.86 12.07 0.51
N LEU A 14 18.90 12.79 -0.07
CA LEU A 14 18.94 13.18 -1.48
C LEU A 14 20.08 14.17 -1.77
N ALA A 15 20.27 15.17 -0.92
CA ALA A 15 21.38 16.11 -1.05
C ALA A 15 22.73 15.40 -0.91
N GLY A 16 22.88 14.50 0.07
CA GLY A 16 24.10 13.69 0.23
C GLY A 16 24.38 12.78 -0.97
N PHE A 17 23.35 12.17 -1.54
CA PHE A 17 23.48 11.32 -2.73
C PHE A 17 23.83 12.12 -3.99
N LEU A 18 23.26 13.32 -4.17
CA LEU A 18 23.59 14.22 -5.27
C LEU A 18 25.02 14.76 -5.17
N VAL A 19 25.49 15.08 -3.95
CA VAL A 19 26.88 15.49 -3.70
C VAL A 19 27.84 14.34 -3.99
N LEU A 20 27.52 13.11 -3.58
CA LEU A 20 28.32 11.94 -3.89
C LEU A 20 28.40 11.66 -5.40
N LEU A 21 27.27 11.80 -6.11
CA LEU A 21 27.20 11.70 -7.57
C LEU A 21 28.04 12.78 -8.26
N ALA A 22 28.02 14.02 -7.76
CA ALA A 22 28.81 15.11 -8.29
C ALA A 22 30.32 14.87 -8.09
N ILE A 23 30.73 14.35 -6.93
CA ILE A 23 32.12 13.99 -6.64
C ILE A 23 32.60 12.88 -7.57
N ILE A 24 31.81 11.82 -7.74
CA ILE A 24 32.18 10.68 -8.62
C ILE A 24 32.21 11.10 -10.10
N SER A 25 31.28 11.96 -10.53
CA SER A 25 31.27 12.49 -11.90
C SER A 25 32.43 13.45 -12.17
N ALA A 26 32.89 14.20 -11.16
CA ALA A 26 34.08 15.04 -11.26
C ALA A 26 35.39 14.21 -11.28
N LEU A 27 35.36 13.01 -10.71
CA LEU A 27 36.48 12.05 -10.69
C LEU A 27 36.52 11.15 -11.93
N SER A 28 35.44 11.04 -12.71
CA SER A 28 35.42 10.24 -13.94
C SER A 28 35.78 11.09 -15.17
N GLN A 29 36.82 10.69 -15.91
CA GLN A 29 37.18 11.35 -17.18
C GLN A 29 36.28 10.93 -18.36
N ASN A 30 35.27 10.08 -18.12
CA ASN A 30 34.45 9.44 -19.14
C ASN A 30 33.00 9.91 -19.06
N VAL A 31 32.59 10.74 -20.03
CA VAL A 31 31.24 11.31 -20.17
C VAL A 31 30.15 10.23 -20.27
N GLU A 32 30.49 9.05 -20.80
CA GLU A 32 29.58 7.90 -20.89
C GLU A 32 29.16 7.36 -19.52
N ALA A 33 30.07 7.37 -18.53
CA ALA A 33 29.77 6.91 -17.18
C ALA A 33 28.74 7.84 -16.52
N THR A 34 28.89 9.15 -16.72
CA THR A 34 27.97 10.18 -16.19
C THR A 34 26.54 10.00 -16.72
N GLY A 35 26.38 9.62 -17.99
CA GLY A 35 25.08 9.32 -18.60
C GLY A 35 24.40 8.11 -17.95
N VAL A 36 25.13 7.02 -17.73
CA VAL A 36 24.60 5.80 -17.10
C VAL A 36 24.17 6.05 -15.64
N PHE A 37 24.92 6.85 -14.88
CA PHE A 37 24.56 7.20 -13.50
C PHE A 37 23.29 8.05 -13.40
N LEU A 38 23.08 8.97 -14.35
CA LEU A 38 21.89 9.83 -14.37
C LEU A 38 20.62 9.01 -14.67
N VAL A 39 20.71 8.04 -15.58
CA VAL A 39 19.63 7.08 -15.86
C VAL A 39 19.31 6.23 -14.62
N MET A 40 20.32 5.73 -13.92
CA MET A 40 20.13 4.97 -12.68
C MET A 40 19.49 5.81 -11.57
N ALA A 41 19.90 7.07 -11.41
CA ALA A 41 19.31 7.99 -10.42
C ALA A 41 17.82 8.26 -10.72
N ILE A 42 17.44 8.41 -11.99
CA ILE A 42 16.04 8.55 -12.41
C ILE A 42 15.24 7.28 -12.09
N ILE A 43 15.79 6.09 -12.36
CA ILE A 43 15.15 4.81 -12.03
C ILE A 43 14.93 4.69 -10.51
N PHE A 44 15.94 5.00 -9.69
CA PHE A 44 15.82 5.02 -8.23
C PHE A 44 14.84 6.08 -7.74
N TYR A 45 14.77 7.24 -8.38
CA TYR A 45 13.79 8.29 -8.08
C TYR A 45 12.36 7.81 -8.35
N ILE A 46 12.11 7.20 -9.51
CA ILE A 46 10.80 6.63 -9.89
C ILE A 46 10.41 5.50 -8.93
N LEU A 47 11.36 4.62 -8.59
CA LEU A 47 11.17 3.57 -7.59
C LEU A 47 10.85 4.18 -6.22
N GLY A 48 11.64 5.14 -5.76
CA GLY A 48 11.48 5.86 -4.49
C GLY A 48 10.13 6.56 -4.35
N ALA A 49 9.64 7.19 -5.42
CA ALA A 49 8.34 7.86 -5.45
C ALA A 49 7.15 6.88 -5.38
N ARG A 50 7.31 5.64 -5.88
CA ARG A 50 6.29 4.58 -5.78
C ARG A 50 6.23 3.90 -4.41
N ILE A 51 7.32 3.89 -3.64
CA ILE A 51 7.41 3.16 -2.36
C ILE A 51 6.54 3.75 -1.24
N ARG A 52 6.09 5.00 -1.37
CA ARG A 52 5.24 5.60 -0.33
C ARG A 52 3.84 5.00 -0.38
N LYS A 53 3.43 4.35 0.71
CA LYS A 53 2.04 4.03 1.04
C LYS A 53 1.22 5.32 0.95
N LYS A 54 0.51 5.52 -0.16
CA LYS A 54 -0.35 6.70 -0.35
C LYS A 54 -1.70 6.39 0.30
N GLU A 55 -1.84 6.81 1.54
CA GLU A 55 -3.13 6.79 2.22
C GLU A 55 -4.02 7.91 1.66
N PRO A 56 -5.32 7.62 1.40
CA PRO A 56 -6.35 8.63 1.20
C PRO A 56 -6.25 9.79 2.21
N ARG A 57 -6.51 11.02 1.74
CA ARG A 57 -6.63 12.18 2.65
C ARG A 57 -7.84 12.06 3.58
N GLU A 58 -8.85 11.31 3.16
CA GLU A 58 -10.02 11.01 3.96
C GLU A 58 -9.70 9.90 4.97
N LYS A 59 -10.42 9.88 6.09
CA LYS A 59 -10.31 8.82 7.08
C LYS A 59 -10.80 7.50 6.45
N VAL A 60 -9.86 6.59 6.17
CA VAL A 60 -10.14 5.31 5.52
C VAL A 60 -9.56 4.16 6.34
N GLU A 61 -10.14 2.98 6.17
CA GLU A 61 -9.65 1.74 6.77
C GLU A 61 -8.93 0.88 5.73
N PHE A 62 -7.86 0.21 6.16
CA PHE A 62 -7.04 -0.59 5.27
C PHE A 62 -7.77 -1.87 4.89
N LEU A 63 -7.88 -2.13 3.58
CA LEU A 63 -8.53 -3.33 3.06
C LEU A 63 -7.51 -4.42 2.78
N GLY A 64 -6.50 -4.13 1.99
CA GLY A 64 -5.52 -5.13 1.56
C GLY A 64 -4.52 -4.58 0.55
N GLY A 65 -3.41 -5.30 0.39
CA GLY A 65 -2.32 -4.95 -0.52
C GLY A 65 -0.96 -5.27 0.08
N LYS A 66 -0.06 -5.84 -0.74
CA LYS A 66 1.27 -6.25 -0.29
C LYS A 66 2.33 -6.08 -1.37
N GLY A 67 3.41 -5.40 -1.03
CA GLY A 67 4.60 -5.30 -1.86
C GLY A 67 4.75 -3.95 -2.56
N LEU A 68 5.95 -3.75 -3.12
CA LEU A 68 6.38 -2.47 -3.69
C LEU A 68 5.58 -2.05 -4.93
N PHE A 69 5.03 -3.02 -5.66
CA PHE A 69 4.36 -2.83 -6.94
C PHE A 69 2.87 -3.20 -6.92
N SER A 70 2.35 -3.64 -5.77
CA SER A 70 0.95 -4.01 -5.63
C SER A 70 0.12 -2.78 -5.30
N SER A 71 -1.09 -2.72 -5.85
CA SER A 71 -2.05 -1.70 -5.46
C SER A 71 -2.50 -1.88 -4.01
N TRP A 72 -2.67 -0.75 -3.34
CA TRP A 72 -3.12 -0.68 -1.96
C TRP A 72 -4.58 -0.28 -1.95
N TYR A 73 -5.39 -1.09 -1.28
CA TYR A 73 -6.83 -0.90 -1.22
C TYR A 73 -7.24 -0.43 0.18
N TRP A 74 -8.19 0.49 0.19
CA TRP A 74 -8.78 1.07 1.39
C TRP A 74 -10.28 1.16 1.22
N PHE A 75 -11.02 1.34 2.30
CA PHE A 75 -12.46 1.56 2.24
C PHE A 75 -12.93 2.57 3.29
N ASN A 76 -14.06 3.21 3.01
CA ASN A 76 -14.80 4.05 3.96
C ASN A 76 -16.29 4.04 3.63
N GLU A 77 -17.07 4.92 4.24
CA GLU A 77 -18.52 5.04 4.01
C GLU A 77 -18.91 5.32 2.55
N LYS A 78 -18.02 5.92 1.75
CA LYS A 78 -18.30 6.23 0.35
C LYS A 78 -18.07 5.04 -0.58
N GLY A 79 -17.09 4.20 -0.27
CA GLY A 79 -16.68 3.12 -1.14
C GLY A 79 -15.25 2.65 -0.93
N ILE A 80 -14.72 2.04 -1.98
CA ILE A 80 -13.37 1.50 -2.05
C ILE A 80 -12.45 2.50 -2.74
N TRP A 81 -11.25 2.63 -2.21
CA TRP A 81 -10.17 3.45 -2.73
C TRP A 81 -9.00 2.56 -3.15
N LYS A 82 -8.32 2.94 -4.22
CA LYS A 82 -7.14 2.27 -4.76
C LYS A 82 -6.03 3.29 -4.93
N ASP A 83 -4.88 3.06 -4.30
CA ASP A 83 -3.69 3.90 -4.44
C ASP A 83 -3.96 5.41 -4.21
N ASN A 84 -4.74 5.75 -3.17
CA ASN A 84 -5.18 7.12 -2.82
C ASN A 84 -6.17 7.76 -3.83
N LYS A 85 -6.77 6.98 -4.72
CA LYS A 85 -7.84 7.46 -5.60
C LYS A 85 -9.12 6.73 -5.31
N PHE A 86 -10.23 7.46 -5.33
CA PHE A 86 -11.55 6.84 -5.24
C PHE A 86 -11.72 5.88 -6.41
N PHE A 87 -12.08 4.64 -6.12
CA PHE A 87 -12.04 3.56 -7.09
C PHE A 87 -13.43 3.05 -7.41
N LEU A 88 -14.22 2.70 -6.39
CA LEU A 88 -15.57 2.17 -6.57
C LEU A 88 -16.51 2.66 -5.47
N PRO A 89 -17.68 3.22 -5.79
CA PRO A 89 -18.73 3.42 -4.80
C PRO A 89 -19.38 2.10 -4.41
N TRP A 90 -19.92 2.02 -3.18
CA TRP A 90 -20.66 0.83 -2.73
C TRP A 90 -21.85 0.50 -3.64
N THR A 91 -22.52 1.52 -4.18
CA THR A 91 -23.66 1.36 -5.09
C THR A 91 -23.32 0.68 -6.42
N ALA A 92 -22.05 0.64 -6.81
CA ALA A 92 -21.60 -0.05 -8.02
C ALA A 92 -21.24 -1.52 -7.77
N ILE A 93 -21.24 -1.97 -6.51
CA ILE A 93 -20.85 -3.31 -6.10
C ILE A 93 -22.11 -4.14 -5.88
N SER A 94 -22.20 -5.27 -6.58
CA SER A 94 -23.31 -6.21 -6.42
C SER A 94 -23.05 -7.20 -5.29
N ASP A 95 -21.82 -7.69 -5.18
CA ASP A 95 -21.44 -8.66 -4.15
C ASP A 95 -19.93 -8.65 -3.87
N ILE A 96 -19.55 -9.16 -2.71
CA ILE A 96 -18.15 -9.39 -2.33
C ILE A 96 -18.01 -10.79 -1.75
N LEU A 97 -17.04 -11.55 -2.25
CA LEU A 97 -16.84 -12.95 -1.88
C LEU A 97 -15.42 -13.18 -1.39
N VAL A 98 -15.25 -14.09 -0.42
CA VAL A 98 -13.93 -14.58 -0.02
C VAL A 98 -13.56 -15.75 -0.93
N LEU A 99 -12.49 -15.63 -1.71
CA LEU A 99 -12.05 -16.69 -2.63
C LEU A 99 -11.16 -17.71 -1.95
N ARG A 100 -10.13 -17.24 -1.25
CA ARG A 100 -9.13 -18.07 -0.59
C ARG A 100 -8.66 -17.39 0.67
N THR A 101 -8.37 -18.20 1.69
CA THR A 101 -7.72 -17.73 2.91
C THR A 101 -6.49 -18.59 3.21
N SER A 102 -5.50 -17.99 3.87
CA SER A 102 -4.26 -18.61 4.27
C SER A 102 -3.84 -18.03 5.60
N MET A 103 -3.46 -18.87 6.55
CA MET A 103 -2.85 -18.41 7.79
C MET A 103 -1.37 -18.11 7.58
N ARG A 104 -0.91 -16.98 8.10
CA ARG A 104 0.52 -16.70 8.25
C ARG A 104 0.88 -16.62 9.71
N TYR A 105 1.88 -17.41 10.07
CA TYR A 105 2.51 -17.38 11.37
C TYR A 105 3.63 -16.35 11.39
N TYR A 106 3.71 -15.57 12.46
CA TYR A 106 4.75 -14.56 12.62
C TYR A 106 5.56 -14.85 13.87
N ASN A 107 6.87 -15.07 13.69
CA ASN A 107 7.81 -15.29 14.80
C ASN A 107 8.31 -13.99 15.43
N ARG A 108 7.79 -12.82 15.03
CA ARG A 108 8.22 -11.50 15.52
C ARG A 108 7.02 -10.62 15.82
N SER A 109 7.15 -9.84 16.89
CA SER A 109 6.16 -8.86 17.35
C SER A 109 5.73 -7.92 16.22
N ARG A 110 4.55 -8.19 15.65
CA ARG A 110 3.87 -7.31 14.70
C ARG A 110 2.54 -6.89 15.28
N THR A 111 2.20 -5.62 15.10
CA THR A 111 0.89 -5.09 15.45
C THR A 111 0.03 -5.11 14.19
N PHE A 112 -1.14 -5.75 14.28
CA PHE A 112 -2.14 -5.71 13.21
C PHE A 112 -3.38 -5.01 13.73
N THR A 113 -3.87 -4.05 12.97
CA THR A 113 -5.11 -3.32 13.25
C THR A 113 -6.16 -3.76 12.22
N VAL A 114 -7.26 -4.32 12.69
CA VAL A 114 -8.41 -4.74 11.87
C VAL A 114 -9.66 -4.14 12.49
N LEU A 115 -10.41 -3.31 11.75
CA LEU A 115 -11.74 -2.79 12.15
C LEU A 115 -11.77 -2.28 13.61
N GLY A 116 -10.79 -1.48 14.02
CA GLY A 116 -10.69 -0.94 15.39
C GLY A 116 -10.12 -1.90 16.45
N ALA A 117 -9.95 -3.19 16.14
CA ALA A 117 -9.26 -4.14 17.01
C ALA A 117 -7.75 -4.15 16.70
N THR A 118 -6.95 -3.66 17.64
CA THR A 118 -5.50 -3.82 17.61
C THR A 118 -5.14 -5.13 18.29
N ARG A 119 -4.62 -6.10 17.54
CA ARG A 119 -4.06 -7.34 18.12
C ARG A 119 -2.55 -7.18 18.26
N PRO A 120 -2.02 -6.98 19.48
CA PRO A 120 -0.59 -7.00 19.71
C PRO A 120 -0.10 -8.45 19.61
N ASN A 121 0.89 -8.68 18.75
CA ASN A 121 1.61 -9.95 18.63
C ASN A 121 0.75 -11.21 18.37
N PRO A 122 -0.09 -11.23 17.33
CA PRO A 122 -0.80 -12.44 16.97
C PRO A 122 0.19 -13.49 16.44
N GLU A 123 0.20 -14.68 17.06
CA GLU A 123 0.99 -15.83 16.63
C GLU A 123 0.64 -16.27 15.21
N SER A 124 -0.61 -16.05 14.80
CA SER A 124 -1.09 -16.24 13.44
C SER A 124 -2.09 -15.17 13.03
N VAL A 125 -2.03 -14.74 11.76
CA VAL A 125 -3.00 -13.83 11.15
C VAL A 125 -3.52 -14.46 9.88
N GLU A 126 -4.84 -14.48 9.73
CA GLU A 126 -5.49 -14.90 8.50
C GLU A 126 -5.39 -13.79 7.44
N PHE A 127 -4.86 -14.16 6.28
CA PHE A 127 -4.90 -13.33 5.08
C PHE A 127 -5.70 -14.03 4.00
N GLY A 128 -6.26 -13.29 3.06
CA GLY A 128 -6.89 -13.92 1.91
C GLY A 128 -7.06 -13.00 0.72
N THR A 129 -7.73 -13.55 -0.28
CA THR A 129 -8.17 -12.82 -1.46
C THR A 129 -9.68 -12.67 -1.40
N ILE A 130 -10.15 -11.45 -1.56
CA ILE A 130 -11.57 -11.15 -1.77
C ILE A 130 -11.80 -10.81 -3.23
N LYS A 131 -12.99 -11.15 -3.72
CA LYS A 131 -13.47 -10.83 -5.06
C LYS A 131 -14.65 -9.89 -4.93
N ILE A 132 -14.56 -8.74 -5.60
CA ILE A 132 -15.63 -7.76 -5.71
C ILE A 132 -16.28 -7.99 -7.06
N VAL A 133 -17.59 -8.17 -7.06
CA VAL A 133 -18.43 -8.25 -8.26
C VAL A 133 -19.18 -6.94 -8.37
N THR A 134 -19.08 -6.28 -9.51
CA THR A 134 -19.79 -5.04 -9.79
C THR A 134 -21.10 -5.31 -10.53
N ASN A 135 -22.03 -4.36 -10.47
CA ASN A 135 -23.34 -4.48 -11.13
C ASN A 135 -23.25 -4.67 -12.65
N ASP A 136 -22.16 -4.21 -13.27
CA ASP A 136 -21.88 -4.39 -14.70
C ASP A 136 -21.12 -5.70 -15.01
N GLY A 137 -21.01 -6.61 -14.04
CA GLY A 137 -20.43 -7.94 -14.20
C GLY A 137 -18.90 -7.99 -14.13
N ARG A 138 -18.20 -6.85 -13.95
CA ARG A 138 -16.74 -6.87 -13.73
C ARG A 138 -16.40 -7.53 -12.40
N GLN A 139 -15.24 -8.16 -12.39
CA GLN A 139 -14.74 -8.91 -11.24
C GLN A 139 -13.35 -8.41 -10.88
N ILE A 140 -13.18 -7.99 -9.64
CA ILE A 140 -11.94 -7.38 -9.15
C ILE A 140 -11.46 -8.15 -7.94
N GLU A 141 -10.23 -8.65 -8.00
CA GLU A 141 -9.62 -9.38 -6.90
C GLU A 141 -8.70 -8.47 -6.09
N ILE A 142 -8.90 -8.48 -4.77
CA ILE A 142 -8.02 -7.80 -3.81
C ILE A 142 -7.33 -8.89 -3.00
N ASN A 143 -6.01 -8.97 -3.17
CA ASN A 143 -5.17 -9.90 -2.45
C ASN A 143 -4.71 -9.32 -1.11
N GLU A 144 -4.29 -10.21 -0.19
CA GLU A 144 -3.64 -9.85 1.06
C GLU A 144 -4.53 -9.02 1.99
N VAL A 145 -5.83 -9.32 1.98
CA VAL A 145 -6.81 -8.77 2.91
C VAL A 145 -6.62 -9.44 4.26
N VAL A 146 -6.52 -8.65 5.32
CA VAL A 146 -6.39 -9.14 6.69
C VAL A 146 -7.77 -9.55 7.20
N SER A 147 -7.90 -10.76 7.78
CA SER A 147 -9.17 -11.29 8.29
C SER A 147 -10.32 -11.16 7.27
N PRO A 148 -10.16 -11.74 6.06
CA PRO A 148 -11.04 -11.49 4.92
C PRO A 148 -12.50 -11.82 5.20
N ARG A 149 -12.78 -12.86 6.01
CA ARG A 149 -14.14 -13.23 6.41
C ARG A 149 -14.83 -12.13 7.20
N THR A 150 -14.18 -11.66 8.27
CA THR A 150 -14.68 -10.58 9.13
C THR A 150 -14.89 -9.28 8.35
N VAL A 151 -13.95 -8.95 7.46
CA VAL A 151 -14.04 -7.74 6.61
C VAL A 151 -15.21 -7.83 5.64
N VAL A 152 -15.37 -8.96 4.95
CA VAL A 152 -16.47 -9.15 3.99
C VAL A 152 -17.82 -9.13 4.71
N GLU A 153 -17.96 -9.82 5.84
CA GLU A 153 -19.18 -9.79 6.65
C GLU A 153 -19.53 -8.36 7.10
N PHE A 154 -18.53 -7.62 7.58
CA PHE A 154 -18.71 -6.22 7.98
C PHE A 154 -19.18 -5.35 6.79
N ILE A 155 -18.53 -5.47 5.63
CA ILE A 155 -18.88 -4.68 4.45
C ILE A 155 -20.28 -5.02 3.95
N LYS A 156 -20.63 -6.31 3.88
CA LYS A 156 -21.97 -6.75 3.48
C LYS A 156 -23.05 -6.16 4.38
N LYS A 157 -22.88 -6.32 5.69
CA LYS A 157 -23.84 -5.85 6.69
C LYS A 157 -23.98 -4.33 6.71
N THR A 158 -22.88 -3.60 6.50
CA THR A 158 -22.84 -2.14 6.66
C THR A 158 -23.19 -1.41 5.37
N TYR A 159 -22.72 -1.89 4.22
CA TYR A 159 -22.71 -1.12 2.97
C TYR A 159 -23.44 -1.76 1.80
N LEU A 160 -23.66 -3.09 1.78
CA LEU A 160 -24.26 -3.80 0.63
C LEU A 160 -25.62 -4.42 0.98
N LYS A 161 -26.51 -3.63 1.59
CA LYS A 161 -27.84 -4.08 1.99
C LYS A 161 -28.71 -4.50 0.82
#